data_AF-A0A4W5RVX2-F1
#
_entry.id   AF-A0A4W5RVX2-F1
#
_cell.length_a   1.000
_cell.length_b   1.000
_cell.length_c   1.000
_cell.angle_alpha   90.00
_cell.angle_beta   90.00
_cell.angle_gamma   90.00
#
_symmetry.space_group_name_H-M   'P 1'
#
loop_
_entity.id
_entity.type
_entity.pdbx_description
1 polymer ?
#
loop_
_entity_poly.entity_id
_entity_poly.type
_entity_poly.pdbx_seq_one_letter_code
_entity_poly.pdbx_strand_id
1 'polypeptide(L)'
;MAPGPGSSDEKNETCGSESTVNVHNPHLDGMKDDILYHFNLGTSTHNLPAMFGDVKFVCVGGSPWRMKSFIEYIAGELSLEDPKAEYPNICAGTDRYAMYKIGPVLSVSHGMGIPSIAIMLHELIKLLYHARCTDVTIVRIGTSGGLGRPREFI
;
A
#
# COMPACT_ATOMS: atom_id res chain seq x y z
N MET A 1 22.44 10.54 -59.52
CA MET A 1 22.68 9.88 -58.22
C MET A 1 22.19 10.81 -57.13
N ALA A 2 20.98 10.56 -56.63
CA ALA A 2 20.46 11.24 -55.45
C ALA A 2 20.84 10.41 -54.21
N PRO A 3 21.25 11.03 -53.08
CA PRO A 3 21.50 10.31 -51.85
C PRO A 3 20.16 9.90 -51.22
N GLY A 4 20.06 8.64 -50.79
CA GLY A 4 18.88 8.07 -50.14
C GLY A 4 18.67 8.61 -48.73
N PRO A 5 17.44 8.55 -48.18
CA PRO A 5 17.16 9.02 -46.84
C PRO A 5 17.78 8.06 -45.81
N GLY A 6 18.54 8.63 -44.88
CA GLY A 6 19.11 7.92 -43.73
C GLY A 6 18.00 7.37 -42.83
N SER A 7 18.18 6.13 -42.37
CA SER A 7 17.41 5.61 -41.25
C SER A 7 17.84 6.33 -39.99
N SER A 8 17.02 7.26 -39.52
CA SER A 8 17.07 7.69 -38.13
C SER A 8 16.58 6.53 -37.27
N ASP A 9 17.50 5.91 -36.54
CA ASP A 9 17.19 4.99 -35.46
C ASP A 9 16.29 5.71 -34.44
N GLU A 10 15.00 5.40 -34.44
CA GLU A 10 14.10 5.71 -33.33
C GLU A 10 14.55 4.86 -32.13
N LYS A 11 15.42 5.45 -31.32
CA LYS A 11 15.61 5.02 -29.94
C LYS A 11 14.29 5.27 -29.21
N ASN A 12 13.51 4.21 -29.07
CA ASN A 12 12.36 4.17 -28.19
C ASN A 12 12.86 4.17 -26.73
N GLU A 13 13.30 5.34 -26.24
CA GLU A 13 13.59 5.56 -24.83
C GLU A 13 12.27 5.71 -24.08
N THR A 14 11.62 4.61 -23.74
CA THR A 14 10.72 4.61 -22.58
C THR A 14 11.57 4.57 -21.32
N CYS A 15 12.11 5.74 -20.95
CA CYS A 15 12.57 5.99 -19.60
C CYS A 15 11.32 5.99 -18.71
N GLY A 16 10.99 4.82 -18.16
CA GLY A 16 9.87 4.69 -17.23
C GLY A 16 10.17 5.51 -15.99
N SER A 17 9.64 6.73 -15.91
CA SER A 17 9.74 7.54 -14.70
C SER A 17 8.99 6.82 -13.59
N GLU A 18 9.70 6.35 -12.57
CA GLU A 18 9.06 5.79 -11.37
C GLU A 18 8.08 6.80 -10.78
N SER A 19 6.83 6.38 -10.60
CA SER A 19 5.77 7.23 -10.04
C SER A 19 5.89 7.27 -8.52
N THR A 20 6.29 8.41 -7.97
CA THR A 20 6.39 8.59 -6.52
C THR A 20 5.02 8.82 -5.90
N VAL A 21 4.81 8.31 -4.68
CA VAL A 21 3.62 8.69 -3.91
C VAL A 21 3.71 10.17 -3.56
N ASN A 22 2.66 10.94 -3.83
CA ASN A 22 2.62 12.37 -3.59
C ASN A 22 1.46 12.76 -2.66
N VAL A 23 1.66 13.81 -1.87
CA VAL A 23 0.71 14.36 -0.91
C VAL A 23 0.41 15.82 -1.25
N HIS A 24 -0.86 16.16 -1.32
CA HIS A 24 -1.31 17.52 -1.63
C HIS A 24 -1.52 18.31 -0.34
N ASN A 25 -0.46 18.50 0.44
CA ASN A 25 -0.50 19.28 1.68
C ASN A 25 0.83 20.05 1.89
N PRO A 26 0.88 21.37 1.65
CA PRO A 26 2.11 22.16 1.75
C PRO A 26 2.63 22.28 3.18
N HIS A 27 1.80 21.97 4.19
CA HIS A 27 2.20 22.06 5.59
C HIS A 27 3.01 20.84 6.05
N LEU A 28 2.94 19.72 5.32
CA LEU A 28 3.57 18.47 5.76
C LEU A 28 5.10 18.59 5.80
N ASP A 29 5.71 19.21 4.79
CA ASP A 29 7.17 19.38 4.71
C ASP A 29 7.73 20.31 5.80
N GLY A 30 6.89 21.19 6.37
CA GLY A 30 7.25 22.07 7.47
C GLY A 30 7.13 21.43 8.86
N MET A 31 6.56 20.24 8.96
CA MET A 31 6.38 19.55 10.23
C MET A 31 7.68 18.87 10.68
N LYS A 32 8.07 19.08 11.94
CA LYS A 32 9.24 18.41 12.54
C LYS A 32 8.99 16.92 12.77
N ASP A 33 7.75 16.58 13.08
CA ASP A 33 7.30 15.21 13.33
C ASP A 33 5.85 15.09 12.88
N ASP A 34 5.53 13.99 12.22
CA ASP A 34 4.19 13.62 11.80
C ASP A 34 3.78 12.31 12.49
N ILE A 35 2.68 12.38 13.24
CA ILE A 35 2.10 11.27 14.00
C ILE A 35 0.93 10.71 13.22
N LEU A 36 1.04 9.43 12.83
CA LEU A 36 -0.03 8.64 12.24
C LEU A 36 -0.82 7.99 13.38
N TYR A 37 -1.68 8.80 13.99
CA TYR A 37 -2.32 8.49 15.27
C TYR A 37 -3.13 7.20 15.24
N HIS A 38 -3.88 6.96 14.17
CA HIS A 38 -4.75 5.78 14.08
C HIS A 38 -3.96 4.49 13.78
N PHE A 39 -2.73 4.61 13.27
CA PHE A 39 -1.80 3.50 13.11
C PHE A 39 -0.83 3.31 14.27
N ASN A 40 -0.77 4.24 15.23
CA ASN A 40 0.24 4.27 16.30
C ASN A 40 1.69 4.29 15.74
N LEU A 41 1.90 5.02 14.64
CA LEU A 41 3.19 5.21 14.00
C LEU A 41 3.56 6.70 13.96
N GLY A 42 4.83 7.01 13.74
CA GLY A 42 5.27 8.40 13.60
C GLY A 42 6.68 8.49 13.05
N THR A 43 7.00 9.63 12.44
CA THR A 43 8.30 9.87 11.79
C THR A 43 9.47 9.93 12.78
N SER A 44 9.23 10.40 14.01
CA SER A 44 10.24 10.43 15.08
C SER A 44 10.42 9.09 15.80
N THR A 45 9.37 8.26 15.80
CA THR A 45 9.33 7.00 16.56
C THR A 45 9.72 5.79 15.73
N HIS A 46 9.59 5.87 14.40
CA HIS A 46 9.79 4.75 13.49
C HIS A 46 10.59 5.14 12.25
N ASN A 47 11.46 4.24 11.79
CA ASN A 47 12.16 4.40 10.52
C ASN A 47 11.26 3.94 9.36
N LEU A 48 10.33 4.79 8.93
CA LEU A 48 9.33 4.47 7.91
C LEU A 48 9.94 4.03 6.56
N PRO A 49 11.02 4.67 6.03
CA PRO A 49 11.70 4.18 4.84
C PRO A 49 12.22 2.74 4.98
N ALA A 50 12.84 2.40 6.12
CA ALA A 50 13.35 1.05 6.34
C ALA A 50 12.23 0.01 6.51
N MET A 51 11.08 0.41 7.06
CA MET A 51 9.95 -0.48 7.32
C MET A 51 9.07 -0.72 6.10
N PHE A 52 8.88 0.28 5.24
CA PHE A 52 7.87 0.26 4.18
C PHE A 52 8.38 0.67 2.79
N GLY A 53 9.64 1.06 2.64
CA GLY A 53 10.17 1.57 1.35
C GLY A 53 10.12 0.55 0.20
N ASP A 54 10.03 -0.74 0.51
CA ASP A 54 9.92 -1.85 -0.45
C ASP A 54 8.46 -2.18 -0.83
N VAL A 55 7.46 -1.51 -0.25
CA VAL A 55 6.05 -1.77 -0.54
C VAL A 55 5.72 -1.37 -1.98
N LYS A 56 5.11 -2.30 -2.72
CA LYS A 56 4.60 -2.10 -4.09
C LYS A 56 3.10 -2.37 -4.21
N PHE A 57 2.54 -3.20 -3.33
CA PHE A 57 1.11 -3.52 -3.34
C PHE A 57 0.49 -3.26 -1.98
N VAL A 58 -0.60 -2.49 -1.95
CA VAL A 58 -1.39 -2.29 -0.73
C VAL A 58 -2.79 -2.82 -0.95
N CYS A 59 -3.17 -3.85 -0.20
CA CYS A 59 -4.52 -4.38 -0.19
C CYS A 59 -5.26 -3.88 1.05
N VAL A 60 -6.44 -3.30 0.84
CA VAL A 60 -7.24 -2.74 1.94
C VAL A 60 -8.61 -3.39 2.00
N GLY A 61 -9.14 -3.61 3.20
CA GLY A 61 -10.45 -4.22 3.38
C GLY A 61 -11.07 -3.96 4.76
N GLY A 62 -12.34 -4.29 4.93
CA GLY A 62 -13.08 -3.86 6.12
C GLY A 62 -12.66 -4.54 7.43
N SER A 63 -12.60 -5.87 7.43
CA SER A 63 -12.38 -6.66 8.66
C SER A 63 -10.89 -6.90 8.92
N PRO A 64 -10.38 -6.63 10.14
CA PRO A 64 -9.01 -6.96 10.53
C PRO A 64 -8.66 -8.43 10.32
N TRP A 65 -9.58 -9.33 10.71
CA TRP A 65 -9.38 -10.77 10.55
C TRP A 65 -9.22 -11.16 9.07
N ARG A 66 -10.06 -10.60 8.19
CA ARG A 66 -9.95 -10.85 6.74
C ARG A 66 -8.62 -10.39 6.17
N MET A 67 -8.13 -9.23 6.62
CA MET A 67 -6.85 -8.68 6.17
C MET A 67 -5.65 -9.47 6.71
N LYS A 68 -5.77 -10.07 7.91
CA LYS A 68 -4.79 -11.03 8.41
C LYS A 68 -4.80 -12.32 7.58
N SER A 69 -5.96 -12.94 7.38
CA SER A 69 -6.04 -14.15 6.55
C SER A 69 -5.55 -13.91 5.12
N PHE A 70 -5.77 -12.71 4.57
CA PHE A 70 -5.23 -12.33 3.28
C PHE A 70 -3.69 -12.33 3.26
N ILE A 71 -3.02 -11.76 4.28
CA ILE A 71 -1.55 -11.72 4.29
C ILE A 71 -0.94 -13.11 4.46
N GLU A 72 -1.58 -13.96 5.27
CA GLU A 72 -1.20 -15.37 5.47
C GLU A 72 -1.34 -16.16 4.16
N TYR A 73 -2.45 -15.95 3.44
CA TYR A 73 -2.68 -16.55 2.13
C TYR A 73 -1.63 -16.11 1.09
N ILE A 74 -1.38 -14.80 0.98
CA ILE A 74 -0.40 -14.26 0.03
C ILE A 74 1.02 -14.72 0.33
N ALA A 75 1.37 -14.89 1.60
CA ALA A 75 2.69 -15.40 1.96
C ALA A 75 2.92 -16.83 1.41
N GLY A 76 1.91 -17.70 1.47
CA GLY A 76 1.96 -19.03 0.86
C GLY A 76 2.04 -18.96 -0.67
N GLU A 77 1.19 -18.15 -1.31
CA GLU A 77 1.16 -18.00 -2.77
C GLU A 77 2.48 -17.43 -3.34
N LEU A 78 3.14 -16.53 -2.62
CA LEU A 78 4.42 -15.96 -3.03
C LEU A 78 5.63 -16.80 -2.60
N SER A 79 5.41 -17.95 -1.94
CA SER A 79 6.48 -18.78 -1.35
C SER A 79 7.40 -17.97 -0.41
N LEU A 80 6.83 -17.00 0.29
CA LEU A 80 7.48 -16.18 1.32
C LEU A 80 7.10 -16.63 2.73
N GLU A 81 6.33 -17.71 2.83
CA GLU A 81 5.97 -18.34 4.09
C GLU A 81 7.21 -18.86 4.82
N ASP A 82 7.35 -18.45 6.08
CA ASP A 82 8.21 -19.13 7.04
C ASP A 82 7.28 -19.87 8.01
N PRO A 83 7.43 -21.19 8.19
CA PRO A 83 6.64 -21.99 9.14
C PRO A 83 6.64 -21.46 10.59
N LYS A 84 7.58 -20.56 10.92
CA LYS A 84 7.70 -19.90 12.23
C LYS A 84 7.37 -18.41 12.18
N ALA A 85 7.09 -17.83 11.01
CA ALA A 85 6.72 -16.43 10.92
C ALA A 85 5.32 -16.22 11.47
N GLU A 86 5.26 -15.48 12.57
CA GLU A 86 4.05 -14.76 12.92
C GLU A 86 3.96 -13.50 12.06
N TYR A 87 2.75 -13.16 11.61
CA TYR A 87 2.47 -11.86 10.98
C TYR A 87 1.94 -10.92 12.06
N PRO A 88 2.82 -10.20 12.80
CA PRO A 88 2.38 -9.32 13.87
C PRO A 88 1.57 -8.17 13.29
N ASN A 89 0.57 -7.72 14.05
CA ASN A 89 -0.10 -6.47 13.75
C ASN A 89 0.89 -5.32 14.00
N ILE A 90 1.29 -4.62 12.94
CA ILE A 90 2.23 -3.49 13.01
C ILE A 90 1.62 -2.32 13.79
N CYS A 91 0.29 -2.16 13.75
CA CYS A 91 -0.45 -1.17 14.53
C CYS A 91 -0.73 -1.65 15.97
N ALA A 92 0.13 -2.50 16.54
CA ALA A 92 0.00 -2.89 17.95
C ALA A 92 0.02 -1.64 18.85
N GLY A 93 -0.93 -1.56 19.79
CA GLY A 93 -1.14 -0.39 20.66
C GLY A 93 -2.37 0.45 20.31
N THR A 94 -3.03 0.17 19.19
CA THR A 94 -4.33 0.74 18.82
C THR A 94 -5.28 -0.36 18.37
N ASP A 95 -6.58 -0.15 18.55
CA ASP A 95 -7.66 -1.04 18.09
C ASP A 95 -8.39 -0.50 16.85
N ARG A 96 -7.91 0.63 16.29
CA ARG A 96 -8.58 1.34 15.18
C ARG A 96 -8.41 0.62 13.84
N TYR A 97 -7.18 0.26 13.50
CA TYR A 97 -6.82 -0.45 12.28
C TYR A 97 -5.78 -1.52 12.58
N ALA A 98 -5.73 -2.54 11.72
CA ALA A 98 -4.72 -3.58 11.76
C ALA A 98 -3.92 -3.54 10.46
N MET A 99 -2.62 -3.73 10.57
CA MET A 99 -1.69 -3.65 9.46
C MET A 99 -0.73 -4.83 9.51
N TYR A 100 -0.56 -5.49 8.38
CA TYR A 100 0.33 -6.64 8.22
C TYR A 100 1.16 -6.47 6.95
N LYS A 101 2.39 -6.97 6.94
CA LYS A 101 3.31 -6.85 5.81
C LYS A 101 4.02 -8.18 5.55
N ILE A 102 4.18 -8.53 4.28
CA ILE A 102 5.06 -9.61 3.82
C ILE A 102 5.71 -9.19 2.50
N GLY A 103 7.05 -9.16 2.46
CA GLY A 103 7.79 -8.64 1.31
C GLY A 103 7.24 -7.28 0.83
N PRO A 104 6.92 -7.13 -0.47
CA PRO A 104 6.40 -5.88 -1.03
C PRO A 104 4.88 -5.68 -0.86
N VAL A 105 4.19 -6.57 -0.14
CA VAL A 105 2.73 -6.53 0.05
C VAL A 105 2.38 -6.02 1.45
N LEU A 106 1.54 -4.98 1.50
CA LEU A 106 0.98 -4.41 2.72
C LEU A 106 -0.54 -4.66 2.76
N SER A 107 -1.03 -5.15 3.89
CA SER A 107 -2.45 -5.45 4.11
C SER A 107 -2.98 -4.61 5.26
N VAL A 108 -4.02 -3.80 5.02
CA VAL A 108 -4.54 -2.83 5.99
C VAL A 108 -6.06 -2.94 6.15
N SER A 109 -6.53 -3.02 7.39
CA SER A 109 -7.97 -2.96 7.67
C SER A 109 -8.48 -1.52 7.75
N HIS A 110 -9.73 -1.28 7.35
CA HIS A 110 -10.29 0.08 7.26
C HIS A 110 -11.70 0.22 7.84
N GLY A 111 -12.23 -0.79 8.54
CA GLY A 111 -13.58 -0.75 9.11
C GLY A 111 -14.69 -0.58 8.07
N MET A 112 -15.79 0.07 8.47
CA MET A 112 -16.97 0.28 7.63
C MET A 112 -17.27 1.76 7.40
N GLY A 113 -17.77 2.07 6.20
CA GLY A 113 -18.21 3.41 5.82
C GLY A 113 -17.10 4.33 5.34
N ILE A 114 -17.51 5.41 4.67
CA ILE A 114 -16.63 6.44 4.11
C ILE A 114 -15.75 7.11 5.19
N PRO A 115 -16.26 7.48 6.38
CA PRO A 115 -15.43 8.16 7.38
C PRO A 115 -14.23 7.32 7.83
N SER A 116 -14.45 6.01 8.03
CA SER A 116 -13.40 5.11 8.53
C SER A 116 -12.33 4.87 7.46
N ILE A 117 -12.71 4.63 6.20
CA ILE A 117 -11.70 4.43 5.14
C ILE A 117 -10.94 5.73 4.82
N ALA A 118 -11.58 6.90 4.92
CA ALA A 118 -10.93 8.18 4.63
C ALA A 118 -9.78 8.46 5.62
N ILE A 119 -9.99 8.25 6.92
CA ILE A 119 -8.95 8.41 7.94
C ILE A 119 -7.76 7.47 7.65
N MET A 120 -8.05 6.19 7.39
CA MET A 120 -7.04 5.19 7.06
C MET A 120 -6.24 5.59 5.82
N LEU A 121 -6.91 6.04 4.75
CA LEU A 121 -6.24 6.45 3.51
C LEU A 121 -5.36 7.68 3.72
N HIS A 122 -5.80 8.66 4.51
CA HIS A 122 -4.98 9.84 4.80
C HIS A 122 -3.68 9.48 5.50
N GLU A 123 -3.72 8.61 6.52
CA GLU A 123 -2.51 8.17 7.21
C GLU A 123 -1.66 7.23 6.36
N LEU A 124 -2.29 6.36 5.57
CA LEU A 124 -1.60 5.42 4.67
C LEU A 124 -0.84 6.14 3.56
N ILE A 125 -1.43 7.14 2.91
CA ILE A 125 -0.76 7.88 1.84
C ILE A 125 0.44 8.65 2.42
N LYS A 126 0.30 9.25 3.60
CA LYS A 126 1.44 9.88 4.30
C LYS A 126 2.52 8.87 4.69
N LEU A 127 2.13 7.68 5.17
CA LEU A 127 3.07 6.60 5.48
C LEU A 127 3.93 6.23 4.27
N LEU A 128 3.28 5.99 3.12
CA LEU A 128 3.95 5.64 1.87
C LEU A 128 4.82 6.79 1.33
N TYR A 129 4.36 8.03 1.48
CA TYR A 129 5.13 9.24 1.15
C TYR A 129 6.41 9.33 2.00
N HIS A 130 6.28 9.24 3.33
CA HIS A 130 7.42 9.28 4.26
C HIS A 130 8.38 8.11 4.05
N ALA A 131 7.86 6.94 3.65
CA ALA A 131 8.66 5.77 3.31
C ALA A 131 9.34 5.85 1.93
N ARG A 132 9.04 6.89 1.14
CA ARG A 132 9.55 7.12 -0.23
C ARG A 132 9.20 5.98 -1.19
N CYS A 133 8.01 5.41 -1.04
CA CYS A 133 7.56 4.35 -1.94
C CYS A 133 7.34 4.88 -3.36
N THR A 134 7.65 4.05 -4.35
CA THR A 134 7.42 4.31 -5.78
C THR A 134 6.59 3.20 -6.39
N ASP A 135 5.80 3.52 -7.41
CA ASP A 135 5.01 2.57 -8.21
C ASP A 135 4.11 1.66 -7.36
N VAL A 136 3.41 2.29 -6.41
CA VAL A 136 2.50 1.58 -5.49
C VAL A 136 1.13 1.41 -6.13
N THR A 137 0.63 0.18 -6.13
CA THR A 137 -0.75 -0.15 -6.50
C THR A 137 -1.60 -0.41 -5.26
N ILE A 138 -2.72 0.30 -5.13
CA ILE A 138 -3.66 0.13 -4.01
C ILE A 138 -4.95 -0.53 -4.51
N VAL A 139 -5.36 -1.63 -3.87
CA VAL A 139 -6.56 -2.40 -4.23
C VAL A 139 -7.46 -2.57 -3.02
N ARG A 140 -8.74 -2.23 -3.16
CA ARG A 140 -9.75 -2.53 -2.14
C ARG A 140 -10.37 -3.90 -2.39
N ILE A 141 -10.31 -4.79 -1.40
CA ILE A 141 -11.02 -6.08 -1.37
C ILE A 141 -12.17 -6.01 -0.37
N GLY A 142 -13.36 -6.41 -0.79
CA GLY A 142 -14.54 -6.22 0.04
C GLY A 142 -15.76 -6.99 -0.45
N THR A 143 -16.81 -6.91 0.34
CA THR A 143 -18.11 -7.51 0.03
C THR A 143 -19.06 -6.43 -0.48
N SER A 144 -19.93 -6.79 -1.41
CA SER A 144 -20.99 -5.92 -1.91
C SER A 144 -22.22 -6.76 -2.28
N GLY A 145 -23.38 -6.11 -2.40
CA GLY A 145 -24.57 -6.73 -2.96
C GLY A 145 -24.58 -6.58 -4.47
N GLY A 146 -24.55 -7.69 -5.20
CA GLY A 146 -24.65 -7.70 -6.66
C GLY A 146 -26.09 -7.46 -7.11
N LEU A 147 -26.30 -6.56 -8.07
CA LEU A 147 -27.58 -6.37 -8.74
C LEU A 147 -27.62 -7.16 -10.04
N GLY A 148 -28.63 -8.01 -10.22
CA GLY A 148 -28.77 -8.86 -11.42
C GLY A 148 -27.66 -9.92 -11.56
N ARG A 149 -26.97 -10.24 -10.46
CA ARG A 149 -25.91 -11.26 -10.42
C ARG A 149 -26.30 -12.36 -9.44
N PRO A 150 -26.12 -13.65 -9.79
CA PRO A 150 -26.28 -14.72 -8.83
C PRO A 150 -25.21 -14.60 -7.74
N ARG A 151 -25.48 -15.19 -6.58
CA ARG A 151 -24.44 -15.37 -5.57
C ARG A 151 -23.44 -16.40 -6.07
N GLU A 152 -22.26 -15.96 -6.46
CA GLU A 152 -21.13 -16.86 -6.68
C GLU A 152 -20.60 -17.31 -5.31
N PHE A 153 -20.62 -18.62 -5.08
CA PHE A 153 -19.84 -19.25 -4.04
C PHE A 153 -18.48 -19.56 -4.67
N ILE A 154 -17.46 -18.77 -4.30
CA ILE A 154 -16.05 -19.05 -4.60
C ILE A 154 -15.54 -20.00 -3.52
#